data_AF-A0A914QQZ4-F1
#
_entry.id   AF-A0A914QQZ4-F1
#
_cell.length_a   1.000
_cell.length_b   1.000
_cell.length_c   1.000
_cell.angle_alpha   90.00
_cell.angle_beta   90.00
_cell.angle_gamma   90.00
#
_symmetry.space_group_name_H-M   'P 1'
#
loop_
_entity.id
_entity.type
_entity.pdbx_description
1 polymer ?
#
loop_
_entity_poly.entity_id
_entity_poly.type
_entity_poly.pdbx_seq_one_letter_code
_entity_poly.pdbx_strand_id
1 'polypeptide(L)'
;MGRDSKPRKSVGRIKTISNSDKRHRKSRCKRREDEVKANNANNLATESVKTRQIQSSKEFGAGTGTETCRKTLDARSLDRDRPLSRMQLQRFEEFTRDAVKLGVKGILDEYATHLKPYVPPDITRTAFDANPKKNRYSDVVCADGSRVVLRNHTTDYIHANFVRGFC
;
A
#
# COMPACT_ATOMS: atom_id res chain seq x y z
N MET A 1 18.64 11.27 -67.19
CA MET A 1 19.07 11.70 -65.84
C MET A 1 17.81 12.02 -65.05
N GLY A 2 17.45 11.47 -63.90
CA GLY A 2 17.83 10.32 -63.08
C GLY A 2 16.69 10.25 -62.04
N ARG A 3 16.00 9.12 -61.89
CA ARG A 3 14.80 9.01 -61.02
C ARG A 3 15.26 8.80 -59.58
N ASP A 4 14.94 9.72 -58.69
CA ASP A 4 15.28 9.63 -57.28
C ASP A 4 14.55 8.50 -56.56
N SER A 5 15.35 7.70 -55.85
CA SER A 5 15.01 6.42 -55.25
C SER A 5 14.61 6.61 -53.79
N LYS A 6 13.41 6.16 -53.40
CA LYS A 6 12.99 6.10 -51.99
C LYS A 6 13.71 4.97 -51.22
N PRO A 7 14.03 5.13 -49.93
CA PRO A 7 14.72 4.10 -49.14
C PRO A 7 13.79 2.94 -48.75
N ARG A 8 14.29 1.70 -48.89
CA ARG A 8 13.64 0.46 -48.44
C ARG A 8 13.71 0.35 -46.91
N LYS A 9 12.56 0.22 -46.24
CA LYS A 9 12.48 -0.16 -44.82
C LYS A 9 12.90 -1.63 -44.64
N SER A 10 13.92 -1.90 -43.83
CA SER A 10 14.32 -3.25 -43.43
C SER A 10 13.28 -3.82 -42.45
N VAL A 11 12.51 -4.81 -42.90
CA VAL A 11 11.60 -5.57 -42.04
C VAL A 11 12.43 -6.50 -41.16
N GLY A 12 12.41 -6.26 -39.84
CA GLY A 12 13.04 -7.12 -38.85
C GLY A 12 12.43 -8.53 -38.86
N ARG A 13 13.29 -9.53 -38.89
CA ARG A 13 12.96 -10.96 -38.88
C ARG A 13 12.30 -11.35 -37.56
N ILE A 14 11.04 -11.79 -37.61
CA ILE A 14 10.32 -12.36 -36.47
C ILE A 14 11.01 -13.66 -36.06
N LYS A 15 11.54 -13.74 -34.83
CA LYS A 15 12.08 -14.98 -34.26
C LYS A 15 10.90 -15.90 -33.90
N THR A 16 10.74 -16.99 -34.63
CA THR A 16 9.80 -18.07 -34.30
C THR A 16 10.31 -18.84 -33.08
N ILE A 17 9.54 -18.82 -31.98
CA ILE A 17 9.82 -19.60 -30.76
C ILE A 17 9.63 -21.09 -31.08
N SER A 18 10.67 -21.90 -30.84
CA SER A 18 10.66 -23.34 -31.11
C SER A 18 9.81 -24.10 -30.07
N ASN A 19 9.23 -25.24 -30.49
CA ASN A 19 8.35 -26.06 -29.66
C ASN A 19 9.05 -26.75 -28.46
N SER A 20 10.37 -26.67 -28.34
CA SER A 20 11.14 -27.11 -27.17
C SER A 20 11.00 -26.14 -25.98
N ASP A 21 10.94 -24.83 -26.24
CA ASP A 21 10.83 -23.80 -25.19
C ASP A 21 9.45 -23.81 -24.49
N LYS A 22 8.41 -24.25 -25.22
CA LYS A 22 7.06 -24.42 -24.66
C LYS A 22 6.98 -25.58 -23.65
N ARG A 23 7.81 -26.62 -23.80
CA ARG A 23 7.81 -27.78 -22.89
C ARG A 23 8.50 -27.48 -21.56
N HIS A 24 9.55 -26.65 -21.58
CA HIS A 24 10.28 -26.27 -20.37
C HIS A 24 9.47 -25.29 -19.47
N ARG A 25 8.58 -24.47 -20.07
CA ARG A 25 7.66 -23.60 -19.30
C ARG A 25 6.52 -24.37 -18.63
N LYS A 26 6.01 -25.45 -19.22
CA LYS A 26 4.92 -26.26 -18.63
C LYS A 26 5.36 -27.05 -17.38
N SER A 27 6.58 -27.60 -17.36
CA SER A 27 7.08 -28.36 -16.21
C SER A 27 7.38 -27.48 -14.99
N ARG A 28 7.77 -26.22 -15.20
CA ARG A 28 8.06 -25.26 -14.11
C ARG A 28 6.80 -24.69 -13.44
N CYS A 29 5.66 -24.62 -14.15
CA CYS A 29 4.36 -24.20 -13.58
C CYS A 29 3.77 -25.28 -12.67
N LYS A 30 3.91 -26.56 -13.05
CA LYS A 30 3.35 -27.68 -12.27
C LYS A 30 4.04 -27.84 -10.91
N ARG A 31 5.36 -27.60 -10.84
CA ARG A 31 6.13 -27.64 -9.59
C ARG A 31 5.74 -26.58 -8.55
N ARG A 32 5.16 -25.44 -8.95
CA ARG A 32 4.70 -24.39 -8.03
C ARG A 32 3.32 -24.64 -7.45
N GLU A 33 2.47 -25.42 -8.11
CA GLU A 33 1.12 -25.71 -7.64
C GLU A 33 1.11 -26.76 -6.52
N ASP A 34 2.10 -27.66 -6.49
CA ASP A 34 2.24 -28.69 -5.45
C ASP A 34 2.84 -28.12 -4.14
N GLU A 35 3.72 -27.12 -4.20
CA GLU A 35 4.27 -26.44 -3.00
C GLU A 35 3.22 -25.58 -2.26
N VAL A 36 2.24 -25.01 -2.96
CA VAL A 36 1.17 -24.20 -2.34
C VAL A 36 0.14 -25.08 -1.62
N LYS A 37 -0.10 -26.32 -2.08
CA LYS A 37 -1.01 -27.27 -1.42
C LYS A 37 -0.44 -27.85 -0.12
N ALA A 38 0.87 -28.03 -0.02
CA ALA A 38 1.51 -28.54 1.20
C ALA A 38 1.47 -27.53 2.37
N ASN A 39 1.54 -26.24 2.09
CA ASN A 39 1.55 -25.20 3.12
C ASN A 39 0.16 -24.88 3.70
N ASN A 40 -0.92 -25.24 3.01
CA ASN A 40 -2.29 -24.99 3.48
C ASN A 40 -2.82 -26.10 4.42
N ALA A 41 -2.17 -27.27 4.48
CA ALA A 41 -2.53 -28.37 5.38
C ALA A 41 -2.02 -28.17 6.82
N ASN A 42 -1.01 -27.33 7.03
CA ASN A 42 -0.41 -27.10 8.35
C ASN A 42 -1.12 -26.02 9.19
N ASN A 43 -2.07 -25.28 8.61
CA ASN A 43 -2.82 -24.23 9.31
C ASN A 43 -4.21 -24.68 9.81
N LEU A 44 -4.63 -25.93 9.55
CA LEU A 44 -5.95 -26.46 9.95
C LEU A 44 -5.90 -27.38 11.19
N ALA A 45 -4.77 -27.46 11.90
CA ALA A 45 -4.58 -28.40 13.01
C ALA A 45 -4.08 -27.80 14.33
N THR A 46 -4.16 -26.48 14.54
CA THR A 46 -3.85 -25.86 15.85
C THR A 46 -4.82 -24.75 16.24
N GLU A 47 -6.11 -25.06 16.28
CA GLU A 47 -7.04 -24.37 17.17
C GLU A 47 -7.14 -25.15 18.48
N SER A 48 -6.30 -24.80 19.45
CA SER A 48 -6.56 -25.12 20.85
C SER A 48 -6.25 -23.92 21.71
N VAL A 49 -7.32 -23.27 22.16
CA VAL A 49 -7.42 -22.24 23.19
C VAL A 49 -6.32 -22.38 24.25
N LYS A 50 -5.44 -21.37 24.36
CA LYS A 50 -4.60 -21.15 25.56
C LYS A 50 -4.82 -19.73 26.07
N THR A 51 -5.86 -19.59 26.89
CA THR A 51 -6.04 -18.50 27.84
C THR A 51 -4.87 -18.50 28.82
N ARG A 52 -3.96 -17.51 28.73
CA ARG A 52 -2.95 -17.29 29.78
C ARG A 52 -3.52 -16.32 30.81
N GLN A 53 -4.03 -16.89 31.90
CA GLN A 53 -4.14 -16.20 33.18
C GLN A 53 -2.74 -15.73 33.61
N ILE A 54 -2.54 -14.44 33.82
CA ILE A 54 -1.36 -13.94 34.53
C ILE A 54 -1.70 -14.01 36.01
N GLN A 55 -1.04 -14.95 36.68
CA GLN A 55 -1.18 -15.20 38.10
C GLN A 55 -0.51 -14.10 38.92
N SER A 56 -1.26 -13.64 39.90
CA SER A 56 -0.85 -12.87 41.06
C SER A 56 0.29 -13.56 41.82
N SER A 57 1.38 -12.83 42.08
CA SER A 57 2.19 -13.04 43.28
C SER A 57 2.75 -11.69 43.75
N LYS A 58 2.21 -11.23 44.88
CA LYS A 58 2.79 -10.21 45.76
C LYS A 58 4.12 -10.73 46.30
N GLU A 59 5.13 -9.87 46.41
CA GLU A 59 5.90 -9.72 47.65
C GLU A 59 6.35 -8.26 47.83
N PHE A 60 6.44 -7.90 49.10
CA PHE A 60 6.53 -6.57 49.71
C PHE A 60 7.96 -6.01 49.66
N GLY A 61 8.10 -4.72 49.34
CA GLY A 61 9.34 -3.97 49.54
C GLY A 61 9.01 -2.52 49.91
N ALA A 62 9.21 -2.18 51.17
CA ALA A 62 8.97 -0.85 51.72
C ALA A 62 9.94 0.17 51.13
N GLY A 63 9.40 1.23 50.53
CA GLY A 63 10.15 2.39 50.05
C GLY A 63 9.26 3.62 50.10
N THR A 64 9.51 4.47 51.09
CA THR A 64 8.87 5.77 51.29
C THR A 64 9.22 6.71 50.15
N GLY A 65 8.22 7.14 49.40
CA GLY A 65 8.35 8.15 48.34
C GLY A 65 6.97 8.63 47.94
N THR A 66 6.49 9.68 48.59
CA THR A 66 5.30 10.43 48.18
C THR A 66 5.60 11.16 46.88
N GLU A 67 5.34 10.52 45.76
CA GLU A 67 5.16 11.20 44.48
C GLU A 67 3.83 10.76 43.91
N THR A 68 2.83 11.63 44.03
CA THR A 68 1.60 11.52 43.27
C THR A 68 1.96 11.56 41.79
N CYS A 69 2.03 10.38 41.18
CA CYS A 69 2.11 10.20 39.75
C CYS A 69 0.88 10.89 39.14
N ARG A 70 1.05 12.14 38.69
CA ARG A 70 0.08 12.82 37.85
C ARG A 70 -0.01 12.00 36.58
N LYS A 71 -1.08 11.20 36.48
CA LYS A 71 -1.55 10.67 35.19
C LYS A 71 -1.78 11.88 34.29
N THR A 72 -0.80 12.23 33.47
CA THR A 72 -1.06 13.05 32.30
C THR A 72 -1.90 12.17 31.39
N LEU A 73 -3.21 12.44 31.38
CA LEU A 73 -4.09 11.83 30.39
C LEU A 73 -3.54 12.22 29.03
N ASP A 74 -3.16 11.21 28.27
CA ASP A 74 -2.89 11.27 26.84
C ASP A 74 -3.95 12.17 26.16
N ALA A 75 -3.53 13.33 25.65
CA ALA A 75 -4.40 14.28 24.96
C ALA A 75 -5.06 13.68 23.69
N ARG A 76 -4.51 12.61 23.12
CA ARG A 76 -5.09 11.86 21.99
C ARG A 76 -6.23 10.95 22.41
N SER A 77 -6.29 10.55 23.68
CA SER A 77 -7.39 9.74 24.20
C SER A 77 -8.70 10.54 24.27
N LEU A 78 -8.64 11.85 24.44
CA LEU A 78 -9.83 12.70 24.63
C LEU A 78 -10.66 12.85 23.34
N ASP A 79 -10.04 12.78 22.16
CA ASP A 79 -10.75 12.91 20.89
C ASP A 79 -11.36 11.60 20.39
N ARG A 80 -10.75 10.45 20.72
CA ARG A 80 -11.31 9.15 20.32
C ARG A 80 -12.65 8.86 20.99
N ASP A 81 -12.76 9.23 22.27
CA ASP A 81 -13.96 8.98 23.07
C ASP A 81 -14.94 10.18 23.02
N ARG A 82 -14.66 11.18 22.16
CA ARG A 82 -15.55 12.32 21.95
C ARG A 82 -16.84 11.83 21.28
N PRO A 83 -18.02 12.09 21.86
CA PRO A 83 -19.28 11.70 21.25
C PRO A 83 -19.46 12.46 19.92
N LEU A 84 -19.78 11.71 18.86
CA LEU A 84 -20.12 12.29 17.57
C LEU A 84 -21.38 13.13 17.70
N SER A 85 -21.42 14.28 17.02
CA SER A 85 -22.64 15.08 16.94
C SER A 85 -23.74 14.29 16.23
N ARG A 86 -25.01 14.62 16.53
CA ARG A 86 -26.18 14.01 15.87
C ARG A 86 -26.09 14.07 14.34
N MET A 87 -25.60 15.19 13.81
CA MET A 87 -25.40 15.34 12.36
C MET A 87 -24.32 14.41 11.82
N GLN A 88 -23.19 14.25 12.51
CA GLN A 88 -22.14 13.32 12.09
C GLN A 88 -22.65 11.88 12.09
N LEU A 89 -23.35 11.46 13.15
CA LEU A 89 -23.97 10.13 13.23
C LEU A 89 -24.90 9.87 12.06
N GLN A 90 -25.78 10.81 11.73
CA GLN A 90 -26.68 10.70 10.59
C GLN A 90 -25.91 10.50 9.26
N ARG A 91 -24.84 11.27 9.04
CA ARG A 91 -24.02 11.13 7.82
C ARG A 91 -23.32 9.79 7.74
N PHE A 92 -22.85 9.26 8.87
CA PHE A 92 -22.26 7.93 8.92
C PHE A 92 -23.30 6.83 8.63
N GLU A 93 -24.52 6.97 9.15
CA GLU A 93 -25.61 6.03 8.86
C GLU A 93 -26.01 6.07 7.38
N GLU A 94 -26.11 7.26 6.78
CA GLU A 94 -26.37 7.45 5.35
C GLU A 94 -25.27 6.79 4.50
N PHE A 95 -24.00 7.11 4.78
CA PHE A 95 -22.85 6.53 4.10
C PHE A 95 -22.83 4.99 4.19
N THR A 96 -23.03 4.43 5.39
CA THR A 96 -23.01 2.99 5.60
C THR A 96 -24.13 2.31 4.81
N ARG A 97 -25.32 2.91 4.80
CA ARG A 97 -26.47 2.41 4.06
C ARG A 97 -26.20 2.42 2.55
N ASP A 98 -25.58 3.48 2.04
CA ASP A 98 -25.29 3.61 0.62
C ASP A 98 -24.15 2.68 0.17
N ALA A 99 -23.12 2.49 0.99
CA ALA A 99 -22.06 1.52 0.75
C ALA A 99 -22.61 0.08 0.68
N VAL A 100 -23.54 -0.28 1.58
CA VAL A 100 -24.19 -1.61 1.57
C VAL A 100 -25.08 -1.79 0.34
N LYS A 101 -25.85 -0.76 -0.05
CA LYS A 101 -26.69 -0.79 -1.27
C LYS A 101 -25.86 -0.92 -2.55
N LEU A 102 -24.73 -0.21 -2.63
CA LEU A 102 -23.82 -0.26 -3.78
C LEU A 102 -23.22 -1.66 -3.95
N GLY A 103 -22.90 -2.30 -2.83
CA GLY A 103 -22.35 -3.66 -2.78
C GLY A 103 -20.95 -3.76 -3.38
N VAL A 104 -20.37 -4.96 -3.33
CA VAL A 104 -18.98 -5.18 -3.75
C VAL A 104 -18.76 -4.83 -5.23
N LYS A 105 -19.72 -5.18 -6.10
CA LYS A 105 -19.62 -4.90 -7.54
C LYS A 105 -19.59 -3.39 -7.81
N GLY A 106 -20.51 -2.62 -7.21
CA GLY A 106 -20.56 -1.18 -7.43
C GLY A 106 -19.31 -0.46 -6.90
N ILE A 107 -18.76 -0.90 -5.77
CA ILE A 107 -17.49 -0.34 -5.24
C ILE A 107 -16.32 -0.64 -6.20
N LEU A 108 -16.26 -1.85 -6.76
CA LEU A 108 -15.24 -2.21 -7.75
C LEU A 108 -15.36 -1.37 -9.02
N ASP A 109 -16.60 -1.16 -9.48
CA ASP A 109 -16.88 -0.35 -10.65
C ASP A 109 -16.47 1.11 -10.41
N GLU A 110 -16.84 1.71 -9.27
CA GLU A 110 -16.45 3.08 -8.89
C GLU A 110 -14.93 3.24 -8.84
N TYR A 111 -14.23 2.27 -8.25
CA TYR A 111 -12.77 2.27 -8.23
C TYR A 111 -12.19 2.19 -9.64
N ALA A 112 -12.73 1.32 -10.49
CA ALA A 112 -12.24 1.12 -11.86
C ALA A 112 -12.50 2.33 -12.76
N THR A 113 -13.63 3.02 -12.60
CA THR A 113 -14.04 4.14 -13.46
C THR A 113 -13.46 5.47 -13.00
N HIS A 114 -13.38 5.72 -11.69
CA HIS A 114 -13.05 7.03 -11.16
C HIS A 114 -11.69 7.10 -10.48
N LEU A 115 -11.34 6.13 -9.63
CA LEU A 115 -10.13 6.23 -8.81
C LEU A 115 -8.87 5.72 -9.52
N LYS A 116 -8.94 4.56 -10.17
CA LYS A 116 -7.81 3.95 -10.86
C LYS A 116 -7.26 4.79 -12.02
N PRO A 117 -8.08 5.39 -12.90
CA PRO A 117 -7.57 6.22 -14.00
C PRO A 117 -7.29 7.65 -13.56
N TYR A 118 -7.59 8.02 -12.31
CA TYR A 118 -7.36 9.38 -11.83
C TYR A 118 -5.88 9.72 -11.81
N VAL A 119 -5.53 10.74 -12.57
CA VAL A 119 -4.21 11.36 -12.56
C VAL A 119 -4.43 12.83 -12.19
N PRO A 120 -3.84 13.32 -11.09
CA PRO A 120 -3.94 14.73 -10.73
C PRO A 120 -3.46 15.62 -11.88
N PRO A 121 -4.10 16.78 -12.12
CA PRO A 121 -3.61 17.74 -13.09
C PRO A 121 -2.21 18.22 -12.69
N ASP A 122 -1.38 18.51 -13.70
CA ASP A 122 -0.04 19.11 -13.54
C ASP A 122 0.96 18.28 -12.73
N ILE A 123 0.83 16.95 -12.74
CA ILE A 123 1.82 16.06 -12.12
C ILE A 123 3.11 16.00 -12.96
N THR A 124 4.20 16.53 -12.41
CA THR A 124 5.56 16.36 -12.96
C THR A 124 6.35 15.32 -12.16
N ARG A 125 7.31 14.67 -12.81
CA ARG A 125 8.15 13.58 -12.24
C ARG A 125 9.65 13.80 -12.47
N THR A 126 10.07 15.04 -12.66
CA THR A 126 11.44 15.38 -13.05
C THR A 126 12.45 14.96 -11.97
N ALA A 127 12.12 15.18 -10.69
CA ALA A 127 13.01 14.80 -9.60
C ALA A 127 13.08 13.27 -9.42
N PHE A 128 11.97 12.58 -9.68
CA PHE A 128 11.88 11.11 -9.66
C PHE A 128 12.79 10.48 -10.73
N ASP A 129 12.71 10.95 -11.98
CA ASP A 129 13.50 10.45 -13.10
C ASP A 129 15.00 10.75 -12.95
N ALA A 130 15.35 11.86 -12.30
CA ALA A 130 16.74 12.22 -12.00
C ALA A 130 17.39 11.36 -10.89
N ASN A 131 16.59 10.69 -10.03
CA ASN A 131 17.06 9.97 -8.85
C ASN A 131 16.65 8.47 -8.82
N PRO A 132 16.88 7.67 -9.88
CA PRO A 132 16.38 6.29 -9.95
C PRO A 132 16.96 5.38 -8.87
N LYS A 133 18.20 5.62 -8.42
CA LYS A 133 18.88 4.81 -7.38
C LYS A 133 18.29 5.00 -5.98
N LYS A 134 17.54 6.07 -5.74
CA LYS A 134 16.92 6.37 -4.44
C LYS A 134 15.49 5.89 -4.34
N ASN A 135 14.94 5.38 -5.43
CA ASN A 135 13.59 4.85 -5.49
C ASN A 135 13.63 3.35 -5.23
N ARG A 136 12.80 2.86 -4.31
CA ARG A 136 12.67 1.41 -4.08
C ARG A 136 11.98 0.72 -5.25
N TYR A 137 11.05 1.41 -5.89
CA TYR A 137 10.24 0.92 -6.99
C TYR A 137 10.24 1.94 -8.14
N SER A 138 10.30 1.46 -9.38
CA SER A 138 10.34 2.31 -10.58
C SER A 138 8.95 2.72 -11.08
N ASP A 139 7.91 2.00 -10.66
CA ASP A 139 6.51 2.18 -11.04
C ASP A 139 5.72 3.02 -10.03
N VAL A 140 6.26 3.22 -8.82
CA VAL A 140 5.72 4.16 -7.82
C VAL A 140 6.35 5.53 -8.06
N VAL A 141 5.58 6.46 -8.61
CA VAL A 141 6.07 7.80 -8.98
C VAL A 141 5.95 8.77 -7.81
N CYS A 142 7.00 9.60 -7.62
CA CYS A 142 6.97 10.75 -6.71
C CYS A 142 6.57 12.02 -7.47
N ALA A 143 5.47 12.65 -7.09
CA ALA A 143 4.99 13.88 -7.72
C ALA A 143 5.82 15.08 -7.26
N ASP A 144 6.35 15.90 -8.18
CA ASP A 144 7.24 17.00 -7.77
C ASP A 144 6.49 18.09 -6.98
N GLY A 145 5.21 18.34 -7.29
CA GLY A 145 4.44 19.43 -6.68
C GLY A 145 4.20 19.27 -5.18
N SER A 146 4.20 18.05 -4.65
CA SER A 146 4.03 17.76 -3.23
C SER A 146 5.23 17.03 -2.62
N ARG A 147 6.36 16.93 -3.32
CA ARG A 147 7.54 16.20 -2.81
C ARG A 147 8.11 16.88 -1.57
N VAL A 148 8.68 16.06 -0.69
CA VAL A 148 9.47 16.58 0.43
C VAL A 148 10.85 16.99 -0.07
N VAL A 149 11.21 18.27 0.11
CA VAL A 149 12.52 18.81 -0.27
C VAL A 149 13.41 18.84 0.97
N LEU A 150 14.47 18.03 0.96
CA LEU A 150 15.43 18.00 2.06
C LEU A 150 16.31 19.25 2.06
N ARG A 151 16.47 19.87 3.23
CA ARG A 151 17.39 21.01 3.44
C ARG A 151 18.59 20.52 4.23
N ASN A 152 19.78 21.07 3.95
CA ASN A 152 21.03 20.75 4.65
C ASN A 152 21.53 19.30 4.45
N HIS A 153 21.22 18.69 3.32
CA HIS A 153 21.75 17.39 2.90
C HIS A 153 22.52 17.52 1.59
N THR A 154 23.34 16.52 1.27
CA THR A 154 24.08 16.44 -0.01
C THR A 154 23.17 16.38 -1.22
N THR A 155 21.90 15.98 -1.03
CA THR A 155 20.89 15.92 -2.07
C THR A 155 19.54 16.34 -1.51
N ASP A 156 18.73 17.00 -2.33
CA ASP A 156 17.41 17.52 -1.95
C ASP A 156 16.27 16.49 -2.08
N TYR A 157 16.57 15.30 -2.61
CA TYR A 157 15.59 14.28 -2.98
C TYR A 157 15.44 13.15 -1.97
N ILE A 158 14.19 12.94 -1.53
CA ILE A 158 13.69 11.74 -0.87
C ILE A 158 12.39 11.29 -1.57
N HIS A 159 12.15 9.99 -1.68
CA HIS A 159 10.94 9.45 -2.31
C HIS A 159 9.75 9.53 -1.33
N ALA A 160 9.25 10.75 -1.10
CA ALA A 160 8.13 11.03 -0.21
C ALA A 160 7.36 12.29 -0.65
N ASN A 161 6.06 12.30 -0.36
CA ASN A 161 5.14 13.40 -0.65
C ASN A 161 4.40 13.85 0.61
N PHE A 162 4.08 15.14 0.69
CA PHE A 162 3.14 15.67 1.67
C PHE A 162 1.71 15.25 1.33
N VAL A 163 0.99 14.74 2.32
CA VAL A 163 -0.42 14.39 2.22
C VAL A 163 -1.20 15.26 3.19
N ARG A 164 -2.30 15.85 2.73
CA ARG A 164 -3.20 16.63 3.58
C ARG A 164 -4.06 15.68 4.40
N GLY A 165 -3.85 15.66 5.71
CA GLY A 165 -4.76 15.02 6.66
C GLY A 165 -5.82 16.00 7.17
N PHE A 166 -6.87 15.46 7.77
CA PHE A 166 -7.78 16.22 8.60
C PHE A 166 -7.23 16.22 10.04
N CYS A 167 -7.03 17.39 10.61
CA CYS A 167 -6.59 17.61 12.00
C CYS A 167 -7.60 18.47 12.73
#